data_AF-A0A6G0J9W8-F1
#
_entry.id   AF-A0A6G0J9W8-F1
#
_cell.length_a   1.000
_cell.length_b   1.000
_cell.length_c   1.000
_cell.angle_alpha   90.00
_cell.angle_beta   90.00
_cell.angle_gamma   90.00
#
_symmetry.space_group_name_H-M   'P 1'
#
loop_
_entity.id
_entity.type
_entity.pdbx_description
1 polymer ?
#
loop_
_entity_poly.entity_id
_entity_poly.type
_entity_poly.pdbx_seq_one_letter_code
_entity_poly.pdbx_strand_id
1 'polypeptide(L)'
;MSNSTINFYDLPQSFSFSDIIVIATYFLLNLAVGIWIGASLFASSEGSGLFIGLAGTGAAGGIAVAGFEWNATYVLLALAWVFVPVYISSGTDLYSGALFVQVCLGWNLYLSTVLMLVVTALYTIAAFNKIGGYGNLERVYSMAVPSKIIPNSTCHLPRQDAMHLFRDAVTGDLPWPGMTLGLTILATWYWCSDQDSTA
;
A
#
# COMPACT_ATOMS: atom_id res chain seq x y z
N MET A 1 23.57 61.91 -19.31
CA MET A 1 22.60 60.80 -19.31
C MET A 1 23.37 59.52 -19.04
N SER A 2 23.29 59.02 -17.79
CA SER A 2 23.97 57.79 -17.35
C SER A 2 23.00 56.62 -17.56
N ASN A 3 23.33 55.73 -18.49
CA ASN A 3 22.54 54.54 -18.79
C ASN A 3 23.05 53.39 -17.90
N SER A 4 22.27 53.00 -16.89
CA SER A 4 22.59 51.88 -16.00
C SER A 4 21.72 50.69 -16.35
N THR A 5 22.23 49.81 -17.23
CA THR A 5 21.72 48.45 -17.38
C THR A 5 22.19 47.62 -16.21
N ILE A 6 21.35 47.51 -15.18
CA ILE A 6 21.51 46.51 -14.12
C ILE A 6 21.28 45.13 -14.72
N ASN A 7 22.31 44.29 -14.73
CA ASN A 7 22.20 42.89 -15.13
C ASN A 7 21.39 42.15 -14.06
N PHE A 8 20.25 41.58 -14.46
CA PHE A 8 19.32 40.87 -13.56
C PHE A 8 19.93 39.59 -12.93
N TYR A 9 21.12 39.20 -13.38
CA TYR A 9 21.83 37.98 -12.96
C TYR A 9 22.74 38.17 -11.73
N ASP A 10 22.98 39.40 -11.27
CA ASP A 10 23.92 39.70 -10.18
C ASP A 10 23.26 39.91 -8.79
N LEU A 11 21.98 39.53 -8.63
CA LEU A 11 21.33 39.56 -7.31
C LEU A 11 21.70 38.30 -6.52
N PRO A 12 22.42 38.40 -5.38
CA PRO A 12 22.53 37.28 -4.47
C PRO A 12 21.13 36.98 -3.94
N GLN A 13 20.52 35.88 -4.37
CA GLN A 13 19.26 35.42 -3.80
C GLN A 13 19.52 34.95 -2.37
N SER A 14 19.50 35.88 -1.42
CA SER A 14 19.50 35.53 0.00
C SER A 14 18.12 34.92 0.31
N PHE A 15 18.06 33.60 0.49
CA PHE A 15 16.86 32.93 0.99
C PHE A 15 16.47 33.56 2.33
N SER A 16 15.30 34.20 2.37
CA SER A 16 14.74 34.76 3.59
C SER A 16 14.16 33.65 4.46
N PHE A 17 14.07 33.87 5.77
CA PHE A 17 13.40 32.96 6.70
C PHE A 17 11.96 32.66 6.25
N SER A 18 11.29 33.64 5.64
CA SER A 18 9.95 33.47 5.04
C SER A 18 9.94 32.50 3.87
N ASP A 19 10.97 32.49 3.02
CA ASP A 19 11.06 31.58 1.87
C ASP A 19 11.22 30.13 2.34
N ILE A 20 12.02 29.92 3.40
CA ILE A 20 12.21 28.62 4.04
C ILE A 20 10.90 28.10 4.65
N ILE A 21 10.13 28.97 5.33
CA ILE A 21 8.82 28.59 5.90
C ILE A 21 7.85 28.19 4.79
N VAL A 22 7.79 28.96 3.70
CA VAL A 22 6.88 28.66 2.58
C VAL A 22 7.23 27.32 1.94
N ILE A 23 8.52 27.06 1.69
CA ILE A 23 9.00 25.81 1.11
C ILE A 23 8.70 24.63 2.05
N ALA A 24 9.04 24.75 3.34
CA ALA A 24 8.80 23.70 4.32
C ALA A 24 7.31 23.38 4.47
N THR A 25 6.47 24.42 4.54
CA THR A 25 5.02 24.27 4.63
C THR A 25 4.44 23.65 3.36
N TYR A 26 4.93 24.05 2.18
CA TYR A 26 4.53 23.46 0.92
C TYR A 26 4.90 21.98 0.84
N PHE A 27 6.12 21.58 1.20
CA PHE A 27 6.51 20.17 1.20
C PHE A 27 5.74 19.35 2.23
N LEU A 28 5.50 19.88 3.43
CA LEU A 28 4.69 19.21 4.45
C LEU A 28 3.24 19.03 4.01
N LEU A 29 2.65 20.05 3.36
CA LEU A 29 1.30 19.97 2.82
C LEU A 29 1.22 18.92 1.69
N ASN A 30 2.18 18.92 0.76
CA ASN A 30 2.22 17.92 -0.32
C ASN A 30 2.44 16.51 0.21
N LEU A 31 3.27 16.33 1.23
CA LEU A 31 3.46 15.05 1.90
C LEU A 31 2.16 14.59 2.58
N ALA A 32 1.49 15.49 3.30
CA ALA A 32 0.23 15.18 3.98
C ALA A 32 -0.88 14.81 2.98
N VAL A 33 -1.01 15.57 1.89
CA VAL A 33 -1.97 15.29 0.81
C VAL A 33 -1.61 13.99 0.09
N GLY A 34 -0.32 13.73 -0.18
CA GLY A 34 0.14 12.48 -0.78
C GLY A 34 -0.16 11.25 0.09
N ILE A 35 0.11 11.33 1.39
CA ILE A 35 -0.25 10.28 2.35
C ILE A 35 -1.78 10.08 2.38
N TRP A 36 -2.54 11.17 2.34
CA TRP A 36 -4.01 11.12 2.38
C TRP A 36 -4.62 10.47 1.12
N ILE A 37 -4.12 10.82 -0.07
CA ILE A 37 -4.54 10.21 -1.33
C ILE A 37 -4.14 8.73 -1.35
N GLY A 38 -2.90 8.41 -0.94
CA GLY A 38 -2.43 7.04 -0.86
C GLY A 38 -3.25 6.17 0.10
N ALA A 39 -3.55 6.67 1.30
CA ALA A 39 -4.40 5.97 2.27
C ALA A 39 -5.84 5.78 1.76
N SER A 40 -6.38 6.74 1.00
CA SER A 40 -7.73 6.65 0.43
C SER A 40 -7.81 5.65 -0.72
N LEU A 41 -6.80 5.60 -1.59
CA LEU A 41 -6.70 4.59 -2.64
C LEU A 41 -6.53 3.19 -2.05
N PHE A 42 -5.65 3.03 -1.06
CA PHE A 42 -5.46 1.77 -0.36
C PHE A 42 -6.75 1.29 0.32
N ALA A 43 -7.46 2.18 1.03
CA ALA A 43 -8.74 1.84 1.64
C ALA A 43 -9.83 1.46 0.62
N SER A 44 -9.70 1.91 -0.63
CA SER A 44 -10.67 1.59 -1.70
C SER A 44 -10.38 0.27 -2.40
N SER A 45 -9.15 -0.23 -2.32
CA SER A 45 -8.74 -1.51 -2.92
C SER A 45 -8.82 -2.71 -1.98
N GLU A 46 -8.94 -2.45 -0.68
CA GLU A 46 -8.94 -3.49 0.35
C GLU A 46 -10.37 -3.96 0.69
N GLY A 47 -10.86 -4.95 -0.05
CA GLY A 47 -12.08 -5.68 0.27
C GLY A 47 -11.86 -6.77 1.33
N SER A 48 -12.92 -7.22 2.01
CA SER A 48 -12.83 -8.30 3.02
C SER A 48 -12.29 -9.63 2.47
N GLY A 49 -12.44 -9.87 1.16
CA GLY A 49 -11.89 -11.04 0.48
C GLY A 49 -10.37 -11.02 0.35
N LEU A 50 -9.79 -9.85 0.07
CA LEU A 50 -8.34 -9.66 0.01
C LEU A 50 -7.72 -9.88 1.39
N PHE A 51 -8.32 -9.32 2.43
CA PHE A 51 -7.86 -9.52 3.81
C PHE A 51 -7.84 -10.99 4.24
N ILE A 52 -8.91 -11.75 3.98
CA ILE A 52 -9.00 -13.18 4.31
C ILE A 52 -8.01 -13.99 3.45
N GLY A 53 -7.89 -13.66 2.16
CA GLY A 53 -7.00 -14.32 1.22
C GLY A 53 -5.51 -14.13 1.56
N LEU A 54 -5.09 -12.89 1.86
CA LEU A 54 -3.74 -12.56 2.29
C LEU A 54 -3.42 -13.16 3.67
N ALA A 55 -4.36 -13.14 4.61
CA ALA A 55 -4.18 -13.78 5.90
C ALA A 55 -4.02 -15.30 5.78
N GLY A 56 -4.81 -15.96 4.91
CA GLY A 56 -4.73 -17.40 4.67
C GLY A 56 -3.44 -17.82 3.96
N THR A 57 -3.05 -17.07 2.93
CA THR A 57 -1.78 -17.31 2.21
C THR A 57 -0.57 -16.97 3.08
N GLY A 58 -0.64 -15.94 3.92
CA GLY A 58 0.37 -15.61 4.92
C GLY A 58 0.48 -16.65 6.03
N ALA A 59 -0.63 -17.27 6.44
CA ALA A 59 -0.60 -18.40 7.36
C ALA A 59 0.13 -19.62 6.75
N ALA A 60 -0.10 -19.92 5.48
CA ALA A 60 0.54 -21.03 4.78
C ALA A 60 1.99 -20.76 4.32
N GLY A 61 2.27 -19.51 3.95
CA GLY A 61 3.47 -19.12 3.20
C GLY A 61 4.35 -18.06 3.85
N GLY A 62 3.96 -17.49 4.99
CA GLY A 62 4.72 -16.49 5.72
C GLY A 62 4.62 -15.06 5.16
N ILE A 63 5.52 -14.18 5.61
CA ILE A 63 5.48 -12.73 5.33
C ILE A 63 5.84 -12.36 3.89
N ALA A 64 6.41 -13.30 3.11
CA ALA A 64 6.74 -13.10 1.70
C ALA A 64 5.53 -12.67 0.85
N VAL A 65 4.31 -13.01 1.28
CA VAL A 65 3.05 -12.61 0.66
C VAL A 65 2.84 -11.09 0.68
N ALA A 66 3.35 -10.39 1.71
CA ALA A 66 3.29 -8.92 1.77
C ALA A 66 4.09 -8.23 0.65
N GLY A 67 4.97 -8.97 -0.04
CA GLY A 67 5.65 -8.48 -1.23
C GLY A 67 4.68 -8.09 -2.35
N PHE A 68 3.47 -8.66 -2.41
CA PHE A 68 2.44 -8.26 -3.38
C PHE A 68 2.07 -6.78 -3.26
N GLU A 69 1.79 -6.31 -2.04
CA GLU A 69 1.43 -4.92 -1.73
C GLU A 69 2.55 -3.92 -2.05
N TRP A 70 3.79 -4.29 -1.70
CA TRP A 70 4.96 -3.47 -2.01
C TRP A 70 5.19 -3.34 -3.52
N ASN A 71 4.93 -4.40 -4.27
CA ASN A 71 5.05 -4.40 -5.72
C ASN A 71 3.93 -3.62 -6.41
N ALA A 72 2.71 -3.71 -5.88
CA ALA A 72 1.57 -2.91 -6.35
C ALA A 72 1.87 -1.41 -6.28
N THR A 73 2.58 -0.94 -5.25
CA THR A 73 2.97 0.48 -5.11
C THR A 73 3.76 0.99 -6.33
N TYR A 74 4.74 0.21 -6.84
CA TYR A 74 5.55 0.64 -7.98
C TYR A 74 4.73 0.70 -9.28
N VAL A 75 3.84 -0.26 -9.48
CA VAL A 75 2.93 -0.30 -10.63
C VAL A 75 1.95 0.86 -10.56
N LEU A 76 1.33 1.09 -9.40
CA LEU A 76 0.38 2.19 -9.20
C LEU A 76 1.04 3.56 -9.42
N LEU A 77 2.29 3.75 -9.00
CA LEU A 77 3.05 4.97 -9.28
C LEU A 77 3.34 5.14 -10.79
N ALA A 78 3.68 4.06 -11.48
CA ALA A 78 3.91 4.09 -12.93
C ALA A 78 2.62 4.36 -13.72
N LEU A 79 1.51 3.71 -13.35
CA LEU A 79 0.19 3.96 -13.92
C LEU A 79 -0.27 5.38 -13.62
N ALA A 80 -0.10 5.86 -12.39
CA ALA A 80 -0.41 7.23 -12.03
C ALA A 80 0.36 8.21 -12.90
N TRP A 81 1.67 8.03 -13.11
CA TRP A 81 2.45 8.92 -13.97
C TRP A 81 1.91 9.00 -15.41
N VAL A 82 1.50 7.87 -15.98
CA VAL A 82 1.00 7.80 -17.37
C VAL A 82 -0.44 8.31 -17.50
N PHE A 83 -1.31 7.93 -16.57
CA PHE A 83 -2.75 8.16 -16.68
C PHE A 83 -3.24 9.41 -15.92
N VAL A 84 -2.51 9.94 -14.94
CA VAL A 84 -2.89 11.19 -14.24
C VAL A 84 -3.02 12.37 -15.20
N PRO A 85 -2.11 12.62 -16.17
CA PRO A 85 -2.27 13.71 -17.13
C PRO A 85 -3.53 13.56 -17.99
N VAL A 86 -3.86 12.32 -18.37
CA VAL A 86 -5.05 11.98 -19.14
C VAL A 86 -6.31 12.16 -18.30
N TYR A 87 -6.30 11.73 -17.04
CA TYR A 87 -7.41 11.87 -16.10
C TYR A 87 -7.73 13.33 -15.75
N ILE A 88 -6.70 14.16 -15.59
CA ILE A 88 -6.88 15.60 -15.38
C ILE A 88 -7.47 16.25 -16.63
N SER A 89 -7.18 15.71 -17.83
CA SER A 89 -7.75 16.19 -19.09
C SER A 89 -9.17 15.69 -19.37
N SER A 90 -9.57 14.52 -18.84
CA SER A 90 -10.91 13.95 -19.04
C SER A 90 -11.95 14.44 -18.04
N GLY A 91 -11.54 14.94 -16.87
CA GLY A 91 -12.44 15.60 -15.90
C GLY A 91 -13.52 14.69 -15.29
N THR A 92 -13.50 13.40 -15.59
CA THR A 92 -14.50 12.42 -15.17
C THR A 92 -13.84 11.24 -14.46
N ASP A 93 -14.61 10.63 -13.56
CA ASP A 93 -14.42 9.30 -12.96
C ASP A 93 -13.81 9.21 -11.54
N LEU A 94 -13.12 10.22 -11.01
CA LEU A 94 -12.77 10.21 -9.57
C LEU A 94 -13.96 10.62 -8.67
N TYR A 95 -14.86 11.45 -9.21
CA TYR A 95 -16.00 11.99 -8.47
C TYR A 95 -17.14 10.98 -8.33
N SER A 96 -17.34 10.09 -9.33
CA SER A 96 -18.47 9.15 -9.36
C SER A 96 -18.37 8.07 -8.26
N GLY A 97 -17.18 7.53 -8.00
CA GLY A 97 -16.95 6.55 -6.92
C GLY A 97 -17.17 7.15 -5.52
N ALA A 98 -16.66 8.36 -5.29
CA ALA A 98 -16.88 9.08 -4.02
C ALA A 98 -18.36 9.45 -3.81
N LEU A 99 -19.06 9.83 -4.88
CA LEU A 99 -20.49 10.17 -4.84
C LEU A 99 -21.36 8.93 -4.54
N PHE A 100 -21.02 7.77 -5.11
CA PHE A 100 -21.75 6.52 -4.87
C PHE A 100 -21.67 6.08 -3.40
N VAL A 101 -20.48 6.17 -2.78
CA VAL A 101 -20.29 5.86 -1.34
C VAL A 101 -21.08 6.85 -0.47
N GLN A 102 -21.10 8.14 -0.84
CA GLN A 102 -21.88 9.16 -0.14
C GLN A 102 -23.39 8.94 -0.28
N VAL A 103 -23.87 8.46 -1.43
CA VAL A 103 -25.28 8.16 -1.69
C VAL A 103 -25.73 6.86 -1.00
N CYS A 104 -24.87 5.84 -0.93
CA CYS A 104 -25.19 4.56 -0.30
C CYS A 104 -25.12 4.59 1.24
N LEU A 105 -24.14 5.28 1.82
CA LEU A 105 -23.93 5.29 3.28
C LEU A 105 -24.41 6.58 3.95
N GLY A 106 -24.58 7.69 3.22
CA GLY A 106 -24.96 8.99 3.79
C GLY A 106 -23.93 9.59 4.74
N TRP A 107 -22.75 8.95 4.87
CA TRP A 107 -21.69 9.32 5.81
C TRP A 107 -20.56 10.02 5.08
N ASN A 108 -19.89 10.92 5.80
CA ASN A 108 -18.74 11.63 5.28
C ASN A 108 -17.60 10.62 5.00
N LEU A 109 -17.05 10.59 3.78
CA LEU A 109 -16.01 9.63 3.38
C LEU A 109 -14.84 9.61 4.37
N TYR A 110 -14.44 10.79 4.84
CA TYR A 110 -13.39 10.99 5.82
C TYR A 110 -13.68 10.29 7.16
N LEU A 111 -14.94 10.33 7.61
CA LEU A 111 -15.36 9.66 8.84
C LEU A 111 -15.27 8.14 8.69
N SER A 112 -15.68 7.61 7.54
CA SER A 112 -15.61 6.18 7.24
C SER A 112 -14.17 5.66 7.22
N THR A 113 -13.28 6.36 6.52
CA THR A 113 -11.85 6.00 6.45
C THR A 113 -11.20 6.02 7.83
N VAL A 114 -11.44 7.08 8.62
CA VAL A 114 -10.88 7.19 9.97
C VAL A 114 -11.41 6.08 10.88
N LEU A 115 -12.70 5.77 10.83
CA LEU A 115 -13.28 4.68 11.62
C LEU A 115 -12.69 3.32 11.25
N MET A 116 -12.53 3.02 9.97
CA MET A 116 -11.93 1.75 9.52
C MET A 116 -10.45 1.62 9.93
N LEU A 117 -9.69 2.71 9.85
CA LEU A 117 -8.29 2.73 10.32
C LEU A 117 -8.21 2.49 11.83
N VAL A 118 -9.08 3.13 12.61
CA VAL A 118 -9.12 2.97 14.08
C VAL A 118 -9.53 1.54 14.45
N VAL A 119 -10.57 0.98 13.83
CA VAL A 119 -11.03 -0.39 14.09
C VAL A 119 -9.92 -1.40 13.76
N THR A 120 -9.26 -1.25 12.61
CA THR A 120 -8.15 -2.12 12.20
C THR A 120 -6.97 -2.02 13.16
N ALA A 121 -6.59 -0.81 13.59
CA ALA A 121 -5.52 -0.60 14.54
C ALA A 121 -5.82 -1.24 15.90
N LEU A 122 -7.02 -1.04 16.43
CA LEU A 122 -7.45 -1.63 17.70
C LEU A 122 -7.47 -3.16 17.63
N TYR A 123 -7.99 -3.73 16.54
CA TYR A 123 -8.03 -5.18 16.35
C TYR A 123 -6.61 -5.77 16.28
N THR A 124 -5.71 -5.09 15.57
CA THR A 124 -4.29 -5.48 15.46
C THR A 124 -3.61 -5.47 16.83
N ILE A 125 -3.79 -4.40 17.61
CA ILE A 125 -3.22 -4.28 18.97
C ILE A 125 -3.78 -5.37 19.89
N ALA A 126 -5.10 -5.62 19.87
CA ALA A 126 -5.74 -6.66 20.66
C ALA A 126 -5.20 -8.06 20.29
N ALA A 127 -4.98 -8.32 19.00
CA ALA A 127 -4.38 -9.57 18.53
C ALA A 127 -2.96 -9.76 19.06
N PHE A 128 -2.09 -8.74 18.94
CA PHE A 128 -0.72 -8.81 19.46
C PHE A 128 -0.66 -8.97 20.98
N ASN A 129 -1.57 -8.32 21.72
CA ASN A 129 -1.68 -8.49 23.17
C ASN A 129 -2.05 -9.93 23.55
N LYS A 130 -2.94 -10.57 22.80
CA LYS A 130 -3.35 -11.97 23.04
C LYS A 130 -2.25 -12.97 22.69
N ILE A 131 -1.42 -12.66 21.70
CA ILE A 131 -0.30 -13.50 21.25
C ILE A 131 0.94 -13.33 22.16
N GLY A 132 1.05 -12.20 22.87
CA GLY A 132 2.17 -11.90 23.75
C GLY A 132 3.35 -11.27 23.01
N GLY A 133 3.08 -10.49 21.96
CA GLY A 133 4.06 -9.75 21.17
C GLY A 133 4.65 -10.51 19.97
N TYR A 134 5.49 -9.82 19.20
CA TYR A 134 6.07 -10.33 17.94
C TYR A 134 6.97 -11.57 18.13
N GLY A 135 7.83 -11.59 19.16
CA GLY A 135 8.70 -12.75 19.40
C GLY A 135 7.93 -14.03 19.77
N ASN A 136 6.80 -13.91 20.47
CA ASN A 136 5.93 -15.05 20.71
C ASN A 136 5.18 -15.48 19.44
N LEU A 137 4.79 -14.54 18.58
CA LEU A 137 4.17 -14.84 17.28
C LEU A 137 5.08 -15.74 16.42
N GLU A 138 6.34 -15.37 16.27
CA GLU A 138 7.31 -16.16 15.50
C GLU A 138 7.47 -17.58 16.06
N ARG A 139 7.58 -17.68 17.39
CA ARG A 139 7.67 -18.96 18.09
C ARG A 139 6.41 -19.82 17.93
N VAL A 140 5.20 -19.27 18.11
CA VAL A 140 3.97 -20.07 17.97
C VAL A 140 3.67 -20.42 16.51
N TYR A 141 4.05 -19.55 15.57
CA TYR A 141 3.93 -19.81 14.14
C TYR A 141 4.79 -21.00 13.71
N SER A 142 6.04 -21.08 14.15
CA SER A 142 6.94 -22.21 13.84
C SER A 142 6.50 -23.56 14.45
N MET A 143 5.53 -23.56 15.36
CA MET A 143 4.95 -24.77 15.96
C MET A 143 3.49 -25.03 15.54
N ALA A 144 2.94 -24.22 14.64
CA ALA A 144 1.55 -24.33 14.22
C ALA A 144 1.34 -25.49 13.24
N VAL A 145 0.93 -26.66 13.76
CA VAL A 145 0.59 -27.85 12.96
C VAL A 145 -0.92 -28.12 13.06
N PRO A 146 -1.65 -28.27 11.94
CA PRO A 146 -3.09 -28.50 11.94
C PRO A 146 -3.47 -29.90 12.45
N SER A 147 -4.60 -30.01 13.14
CA SER A 147 -5.10 -31.29 13.69
C SER A 147 -5.60 -32.28 12.62
N LYS A 148 -5.90 -31.80 11.41
CA LYS A 148 -6.22 -32.65 10.25
C LYS A 148 -5.06 -32.58 9.26
N ILE A 149 -4.42 -33.72 9.03
CA ILE A 149 -3.29 -33.85 8.12
C ILE A 149 -3.56 -34.86 7.03
N ILE A 150 -3.14 -34.53 5.81
CA ILE A 150 -3.01 -35.50 4.73
C ILE A 150 -1.69 -36.26 4.99
N PRO A 151 -1.72 -37.59 5.17
CA PRO A 151 -0.51 -38.36 5.35
C PRO A 151 0.34 -38.29 4.07
N ASN A 152 1.66 -38.19 4.24
CA ASN A 152 2.65 -38.10 3.15
C ASN A 152 2.83 -36.72 2.47
N SER A 153 2.41 -35.61 3.10
CA SER A 153 2.74 -34.26 2.61
C SER A 153 3.30 -33.34 3.69
N THR A 154 4.26 -32.49 3.28
CA THR A 154 4.92 -31.48 4.13
C THR A 154 4.18 -30.14 4.18
N CYS A 155 3.08 -29.99 3.44
CA CYS A 155 2.30 -28.74 3.36
C CYS A 155 1.65 -28.30 4.69
N HIS A 156 1.66 -29.17 5.71
CA HIS A 156 1.12 -28.89 7.04
C HIS A 156 2.17 -28.32 8.00
N LEU A 157 3.45 -28.29 7.62
CA LEU A 157 4.51 -27.74 8.45
C LEU A 157 4.78 -26.28 8.09
N PRO A 158 4.94 -25.40 9.10
CA PRO A 158 5.34 -24.01 8.87
C PRO A 158 6.75 -23.97 8.28
N ARG A 159 6.94 -23.09 7.31
CA ARG A 159 8.19 -22.99 6.55
C ARG A 159 9.28 -22.30 7.36
N GLN A 160 10.53 -22.74 7.22
CA GLN A 160 11.67 -22.19 7.99
C GLN A 160 12.07 -20.77 7.58
N ASP A 161 11.77 -20.38 6.33
CA ASP A 161 12.01 -19.03 5.79
C ASP A 161 10.75 -18.15 5.83
N ALA A 162 9.71 -18.54 6.57
CA ALA A 162 8.43 -17.83 6.58
C ALA A 162 8.52 -16.39 7.11
N MET A 163 9.54 -16.07 7.92
CA MET A 163 9.80 -14.72 8.44
C MET A 163 10.78 -13.92 7.56
N HIS A 164 11.15 -14.44 6.40
CA HIS A 164 12.01 -13.75 5.47
C HIS A 164 11.19 -13.23 4.29
N LEU A 165 11.23 -11.90 4.07
CA LEU A 165 10.48 -11.27 2.98
C LEU A 165 11.06 -11.71 1.62
N PHE A 166 12.36 -11.56 1.39
CA PHE A 166 13.00 -11.93 0.11
C PHE A 166 13.58 -13.33 0.13
N ARG A 167 12.96 -14.30 -0.52
CA ARG A 167 13.47 -15.68 -0.53
C ARG A 167 14.64 -15.88 -1.48
N ASP A 168 15.34 -16.99 -1.28
CA ASP A 168 16.43 -17.45 -2.15
C ASP A 168 16.02 -17.48 -3.62
N ALA A 169 16.94 -17.03 -4.47
CA ALA A 169 16.68 -16.80 -5.89
C ALA A 169 16.50 -18.09 -6.72
N VAL A 170 17.01 -19.23 -6.23
CA VAL A 170 17.16 -20.47 -7.01
C VAL A 170 16.39 -21.64 -6.41
N THR A 171 16.33 -21.73 -5.09
CA THR A 171 15.75 -22.86 -4.35
C THR A 171 14.42 -22.54 -3.67
N GLY A 172 14.04 -21.25 -3.59
CA GLY A 172 12.77 -20.83 -3.01
C GLY A 172 11.62 -20.99 -4.00
N ASP A 173 10.47 -21.52 -3.55
CA ASP A 173 9.27 -21.64 -4.39
C ASP A 173 8.72 -20.28 -4.85
N LEU A 174 9.02 -19.21 -4.10
CA LEU A 174 8.73 -17.83 -4.47
C LEU A 174 10.02 -17.02 -4.43
N PRO A 175 10.89 -17.15 -5.45
CA PRO A 175 12.21 -16.53 -5.44
C PRO A 175 12.06 -15.01 -5.56
N TRP A 176 12.99 -14.25 -4.98
CA TRP A 176 12.90 -12.79 -4.99
C TRP A 176 12.68 -12.15 -6.38
N PRO A 177 13.22 -12.66 -7.51
CA PRO A 177 12.93 -12.07 -8.82
C PRO A 177 11.47 -12.28 -9.23
N GLY A 178 10.91 -13.46 -8.95
CA GLY A 178 9.51 -13.78 -9.19
C GLY A 178 8.58 -12.99 -8.27
N MET A 179 8.98 -12.74 -7.04
CA MET A 179 8.31 -11.80 -6.15
C MET A 179 8.28 -10.39 -6.76
N THR A 180 9.42 -9.85 -7.19
CA THR A 180 9.51 -8.45 -7.65
C THR A 180 8.90 -8.21 -9.03
N LEU A 181 8.99 -9.17 -9.95
CA LEU A 181 8.57 -9.01 -11.35
C LEU A 181 7.31 -9.79 -11.71
N GLY A 182 7.07 -10.94 -11.08
CA GLY A 182 5.91 -11.80 -11.35
C GLY A 182 4.67 -11.31 -10.61
N LEU A 183 4.80 -11.00 -9.32
CA LEU A 183 3.66 -10.51 -8.51
C LEU A 183 3.21 -9.11 -8.94
N THR A 184 4.10 -8.26 -9.46
CA THR A 184 3.73 -6.96 -10.06
C THR A 184 2.78 -7.15 -11.24
N ILE A 185 3.05 -8.09 -12.15
CA ILE A 185 2.19 -8.37 -13.30
C ILE A 185 0.84 -8.94 -12.85
N LEU A 186 0.84 -9.87 -11.89
CA LEU A 186 -0.38 -10.45 -11.33
C LEU A 186 -1.22 -9.42 -10.56
N ALA A 187 -0.59 -8.54 -9.79
CA ALA A 187 -1.26 -7.44 -9.09
C ALA A 187 -1.93 -6.49 -10.08
N THR A 188 -1.22 -6.14 -11.16
CA THR A 188 -1.77 -5.32 -12.24
C THR A 188 -2.96 -5.99 -12.89
N TRP A 189 -2.85 -7.28 -13.21
CA TRP A 189 -3.95 -8.03 -13.83
C TRP A 189 -5.16 -8.15 -12.91
N TYR A 190 -4.96 -8.40 -11.62
CA TYR A 190 -6.04 -8.49 -10.65
C TYR A 190 -6.73 -7.13 -10.49
N TRP A 191 -5.96 -6.05 -10.38
CA TRP A 191 -6.46 -4.67 -10.35
C TRP A 191 -7.25 -4.29 -11.61
N CYS A 192 -6.80 -4.72 -12.79
CA CYS A 192 -7.54 -4.51 -14.04
C CYS A 192 -8.82 -5.35 -14.10
N SER A 193 -8.80 -6.59 -13.60
CA SER A 193 -9.96 -7.49 -13.61
C SER A 193 -11.04 -7.06 -12.62
N ASP A 194 -10.65 -6.46 -11.49
CA ASP A 194 -11.58 -5.93 -10.48
C ASP A 194 -12.35 -4.70 -11.01
N GLN A 195 -11.78 -3.96 -11.97
CA GLN A 195 -12.47 -2.86 -12.65
C GLN A 195 -13.53 -3.35 -13.65
N ASP A 196 -13.27 -4.43 -14.41
CA ASP A 196 -14.23 -4.98 -15.38
C ASP A 196 -15.41 -5.72 -14.73
N SER A 197 -15.25 -6.16 -13.47
CA SER A 197 -16.30 -6.90 -12.75
C SER A 197 -17.47 -6.02 -12.25
N THR A 198 -17.39 -4.70 -12.48
CA THR A 198 -18.43 -3.72 -12.11
C THR A 198 -19.26 -3.17 -13.27
N ALA A 199 -19.13 -3.75 -14.47
CA ALA A 199 -19.99 -3.46 -15.62
C ALA A 199 -21.22 -4.38 -15.71
#